data_AF-A0A928WN47-F1
#
_entry.id   AF-A0A928WN47-F1
#
_cell.length_a   1.000
_cell.length_b   1.000
_cell.length_c   1.000
_cell.angle_alpha   90.00
_cell.angle_beta   90.00
_cell.angle_gamma   90.00
#
_symmetry.space_group_name_H-M   'P 1'
#
loop_
_entity.id
_entity.type
_entity.pdbx_description
1 polymer ?
#
loop_
_entity_poly.entity_id
_entity_poly.type
_entity_poly.pdbx_seq_one_letter_code
_entity_poly.pdbx_strand_id
1 'polypeptide(L)'
;MQKQLGQLLLDKLFLDKLLVTYEIQEGDYSRLFELMGKYQDRPIDLADASLALATERTGVRQIPTLDSGFLFYRIGNQDTFDIIPVQ
;
A
#
# COMPACT_ATOMS: atom_id res chain seq x y z
N MET A 1 6.05 12.58 -20.45
CA MET A 1 7.09 11.57 -20.74
C MET A 1 7.22 10.52 -19.63
N GLN A 2 7.51 10.89 -18.37
CA GLN A 2 7.62 9.91 -17.26
C GLN A 2 6.35 9.09 -16.96
N LYS A 3 5.15 9.71 -16.98
CA LYS A 3 3.88 8.98 -16.75
C LYS A 3 3.60 7.88 -17.79
N GLN A 4 3.91 8.13 -19.07
CA GLN A 4 3.73 7.13 -20.14
C GLN A 4 4.69 5.96 -19.99
N LEU A 5 5.94 6.21 -19.62
CA LEU A 5 6.90 5.15 -19.37
C LEU A 5 6.50 4.28 -18.17
N GLY A 6 6.00 4.91 -17.09
CA GLY A 6 5.47 4.19 -15.93
C GLY A 6 4.30 3.26 -16.28
N GLN A 7 3.35 3.74 -17.10
CA GLN A 7 2.24 2.91 -17.55
C GLN A 7 2.70 1.70 -18.38
N LEU A 8 3.62 1.91 -19.34
CA LEU A 8 4.15 0.83 -20.16
C LEU A 8 4.88 -0.25 -19.33
N LEU A 9 5.57 0.16 -18.26
CA LEU A 9 6.21 -0.77 -17.34
C LEU A 9 5.19 -1.57 -16.52
N LEU A 10 4.15 -0.92 -16.01
CA LEU A 10 3.06 -1.60 -15.30
C LEU A 10 2.36 -2.61 -16.22
N ASP A 11 2.00 -2.19 -17.43
CA ASP A 11 1.36 -3.06 -18.43
C ASP A 11 2.22 -4.29 -18.69
N LYS A 12 3.53 -4.11 -18.85
CA LYS A 12 4.47 -5.21 -19.05
C LYS A 12 4.50 -6.16 -17.84
N LEU A 13 4.63 -5.64 -16.62
CA LEU A 13 4.67 -6.47 -15.40
C LEU A 13 3.37 -7.28 -15.22
N PHE A 14 2.23 -6.69 -15.57
CA PHE A 14 0.94 -7.38 -15.57
C PHE A 14 0.89 -8.50 -16.63
N LEU A 15 1.25 -8.20 -17.88
CA LEU A 15 1.23 -9.17 -18.98
C LEU A 15 2.20 -10.33 -18.76
N ASP A 16 3.37 -10.05 -18.20
CA ASP A 16 4.40 -11.04 -17.88
C ASP A 16 4.07 -11.84 -16.59
N LYS A 17 2.94 -11.53 -15.92
CA LYS A 17 2.50 -12.15 -14.65
C LYS A 17 3.51 -12.00 -13.50
N LEU A 18 4.31 -10.94 -13.54
CA LEU A 18 5.26 -10.58 -12.49
C LEU A 18 4.64 -9.66 -11.43
N LEU A 19 3.44 -9.12 -11.71
CA LEU A 19 2.65 -8.32 -10.77
C LEU A 19 1.39 -9.09 -10.38
N VAL A 20 1.15 -9.19 -9.07
CA VAL A 20 -0.07 -9.75 -8.48
C VAL A 20 -0.82 -8.62 -7.80
N THR A 21 -2.13 -8.55 -8.01
CA THR A 21 -3.00 -7.59 -7.36
C THR A 21 -3.73 -8.22 -6.19
N TYR A 22 -3.83 -7.46 -5.10
CA TYR A 22 -4.75 -7.76 -4.01
C TYR A 22 -5.99 -6.89 -4.20
N GLU A 23 -7.15 -7.53 -4.32
CA GLU A 23 -8.43 -6.83 -4.44
C GLU A 23 -9.03 -6.60 -3.06
N ILE A 24 -9.31 -5.33 -2.73
CA ILE A 24 -10.04 -4.95 -1.53
C ILE A 24 -11.52 -5.30 -1.74
N GLN A 25 -12.06 -6.11 -0.84
CA GLN A 25 -13.45 -6.56 -0.90
C GLN A 25 -14.34 -5.62 -0.06
N GLU A 26 -15.65 -5.64 -0.30
CA GLU A 26 -16.60 -4.81 0.47
C GLU A 26 -16.52 -5.06 1.99
N GLY A 27 -16.25 -6.32 2.38
CA GLY A 27 -16.05 -6.70 3.79
C GLY A 27 -14.85 -6.02 4.46
N ASP A 28 -13.93 -5.46 3.68
CA ASP A 28 -12.76 -4.74 4.19
C ASP A 28 -13.01 -3.25 4.43
N TYR A 29 -14.09 -2.69 3.88
CA TYR A 29 -14.33 -1.24 3.92
C TYR A 29 -14.37 -0.69 5.35
N SER A 30 -14.98 -1.42 6.28
CA SER A 30 -15.00 -1.00 7.69
C SER A 30 -13.58 -0.88 8.26
N ARG A 31 -12.68 -1.82 7.95
CA ARG A 31 -11.30 -1.77 8.42
C ARG A 31 -10.51 -0.67 7.72
N LEU A 32 -10.75 -0.48 6.43
CA LEU A 32 -10.13 0.56 5.62
C LEU A 32 -10.45 1.96 6.18
N PHE A 33 -11.73 2.23 6.48
CA PHE A 33 -12.15 3.52 7.05
C PHE A 33 -11.68 3.69 8.50
N GLU A 34 -11.56 2.62 9.28
CA GLU A 34 -10.95 2.67 10.60
C GLU A 34 -9.49 3.13 10.51
N LEU A 35 -8.70 2.59 9.57
CA LEU A 35 -7.32 3.01 9.34
C LEU A 35 -7.23 4.49 8.93
N MET A 36 -8.12 4.94 8.04
CA MET A 36 -8.18 6.35 7.64
C MET A 36 -8.52 7.27 8.82
N GLY A 37 -9.48 6.89 9.67
CA GLY A 37 -9.82 7.63 10.88
C GLY A 37 -8.70 7.62 11.92
N LYS A 38 -8.04 6.48 12.13
CA LYS A 38 -6.94 6.32 13.10
C LYS A 38 -5.77 7.26 12.84
N TYR A 39 -5.44 7.49 11.56
CA TYR A 39 -4.33 8.35 11.17
C TYR A 39 -4.78 9.73 10.69
N GLN A 40 -6.01 10.18 10.94
CA GLN A 40 -6.51 11.48 10.45
C GLN A 40 -5.61 12.69 10.78
N ASP A 41 -4.89 12.64 11.90
CA ASP A 41 -3.97 13.72 12.34
C ASP A 41 -2.69 13.81 11.48
N ARG A 42 -2.41 12.79 10.67
CA ARG A 42 -1.37 12.77 9.64
C ARG A 42 -2.02 12.26 8.35
N PRO A 43 -2.31 13.12 7.36
CA PRO A 43 -3.16 12.78 6.23
C PRO A 43 -2.71 11.45 5.59
N ILE A 44 -3.48 10.41 5.87
CA ILE A 44 -3.43 9.12 5.21
C ILE A 44 -4.50 9.18 4.13
N ASP A 45 -4.15 8.84 2.89
CA ASP A 45 -5.14 8.77 1.83
C ASP A 45 -5.69 7.36 1.65
N LEU A 46 -6.62 7.21 0.71
CA LEU A 46 -7.22 5.91 0.41
C LEU A 46 -6.17 4.90 -0.10
N ALA A 47 -5.14 5.35 -0.83
CA ALA A 47 -4.11 4.48 -1.38
C ALA A 47 -3.20 3.94 -0.27
N ASP A 48 -2.77 4.80 0.67
CA ASP A 48 -1.96 4.40 1.81
C ASP A 48 -2.72 3.42 2.73
N ALA A 49 -3.98 3.74 3.04
CA ALA A 49 -4.84 2.87 3.83
C ALA A 49 -5.06 1.52 3.15
N SER A 50 -5.19 1.52 1.81
CA SER A 50 -5.33 0.29 1.02
C SER A 50 -4.07 -0.58 1.11
N LEU A 51 -2.88 0.01 1.09
CA LEU A 51 -1.61 -0.73 1.24
C LEU A 51 -1.46 -1.28 2.65
N ALA A 52 -1.86 -0.53 3.68
CA ALA A 52 -1.86 -1.01 5.06
C ALA A 52 -2.83 -2.18 5.27
N LEU A 53 -4.04 -2.08 4.74
CA LEU A 53 -5.01 -3.17 4.76
C LEU A 53 -4.50 -4.40 3.99
N ALA A 54 -3.98 -4.22 2.77
CA ALA A 54 -3.42 -5.32 1.97
C ALA A 54 -2.29 -6.03 2.71
N THR A 55 -1.46 -5.28 3.45
CA THR A 55 -0.40 -5.83 4.29
C THR A 55 -0.96 -6.64 5.46
N GLU A 56 -1.99 -6.15 6.15
CA GLU A 56 -2.69 -6.90 7.20
C GLU A 56 -3.27 -8.23 6.69
N ARG A 57 -3.74 -8.25 5.44
CA ARG A 57 -4.40 -9.42 4.82
C ARG A 57 -3.43 -10.43 4.25
N THR A 58 -2.31 -9.97 3.70
CA THR A 58 -1.33 -10.82 2.99
C THR A 58 -0.12 -11.17 3.84
N GLY A 59 0.17 -10.40 4.90
CA GLY A 59 1.39 -10.53 5.69
C GLY A 59 2.65 -10.00 5.00
N VAL A 60 2.54 -9.40 3.80
CA VAL A 60 3.68 -8.85 3.05
C VAL A 60 4.04 -7.48 3.59
N ARG A 61 5.04 -7.41 4.48
CA ARG A 61 5.44 -6.17 5.19
C ARG A 61 6.40 -5.27 4.41
N GLN A 62 7.02 -5.81 3.38
CA GLN A 62 8.02 -5.12 2.57
C GLN A 62 7.36 -4.13 1.61
N ILE A 63 7.81 -2.87 1.63
CA ILE A 63 7.26 -1.83 0.77
C ILE A 63 8.37 -0.97 0.13
N PRO A 64 8.47 -0.93 -1.21
CA PRO A 64 9.33 0.02 -1.90
C PRO A 64 8.61 1.36 -2.01
N THR A 65 8.93 2.30 -1.12
CA THR A 65 8.31 3.64 -1.10
C THR A 65 9.31 4.72 -0.69
N LEU A 66 9.09 5.92 -1.21
CA LEU A 66 9.75 7.15 -0.76
C LEU A 66 8.89 7.90 0.28
N ASP A 67 7.66 7.44 0.53
CA ASP A 67 6.75 8.11 1.45
C ASP A 67 7.08 7.78 2.90
N SER A 68 7.56 8.80 3.61
CA SER A 68 7.87 8.73 5.03
C SER A 68 6.66 8.42 5.93
N GLY A 69 5.42 8.53 5.43
CA GLY A 69 4.20 8.14 6.14
C GLY A 69 4.25 6.69 6.63
N PHE A 70 4.82 5.79 5.83
CA PHE A 70 4.95 4.36 6.15
C PHE A 70 5.90 4.04 7.32
N LEU A 71 6.69 5.02 7.79
CA LEU A 71 7.45 4.89 9.04
C LEU A 71 6.55 4.94 10.29
N PHE A 72 5.33 5.46 10.15
CA PHE A 72 4.43 5.75 11.27
C PHE A 72 3.20 4.83 11.27
N TYR A 73 2.72 4.45 10.08
CA TYR A 73 1.61 3.50 9.95
C TYR A 73 1.96 2.14 10.56
N ARG A 74 0.96 1.49 11.17
CA ARG A 74 1.12 0.23 11.90
C ARG A 74 0.19 -0.83 11.35
N ILE A 75 0.76 -1.99 11.07
CA ILE A 75 0.07 -3.20 10.62
C ILE A 75 -0.51 -3.88 11.86
N GLY A 76 -1.83 -4.12 11.88
CA GLY A 76 -2.49 -4.77 13.01
C GLY A 76 -2.32 -4.02 14.33
N ASN A 77 -2.14 -2.69 14.28
CA ASN A 77 -1.86 -1.80 15.41
C ASN A 77 -0.51 -2.01 16.12
N GLN A 78 0.36 -2.90 15.65
CA GLN A 78 1.59 -3.25 16.37
C GLN A 78 2.83 -3.16 15.48
N ASP A 79 2.77 -3.80 14.32
CA ASP A 79 3.91 -4.04 13.46
C ASP A 79 4.24 -2.86 12.54
N THR A 80 5.52 -2.69 12.20
CA THR A 80 6.00 -1.73 11.19
C THR A 80 6.14 -2.37 9.83
N PHE A 81 6.11 -1.52 8.80
CA PHE A 81 6.56 -1.87 7.45
C PHE A 81 8.09 -2.01 7.40
N ASP A 82 8.55 -2.88 6.50
CA ASP A 82 9.95 -3.03 6.13
C ASP A 82 10.21 -2.21 4.86
N ILE A 83 10.72 -0.99 5.02
CA ILE A 83 10.91 -0.09 3.88
C ILE A 83 12.10 -0.56 3.03
N ILE A 84 11.84 -0.80 1.75
CA ILE A 84 12.86 -1.06 0.74
C ILE A 84 13.26 0.29 0.13
N PRO A 85 14.52 0.74 0.29
CA PRO A 85 14.99 1.98 -0.33
C PRO A 85 14.91 1.87 -1.85
N VAL A 86 14.24 2.84 -2.47
CA VAL A 86 14.24 3.02 -3.93
C VAL A 86 15.21 4.16 -4.26
N GLN A 87 16.20 3.85 -5.10
CA GLN A 87 17.24 4.78 -5.57
C GLN A 87 16.78 5.57 -6.79
#